data_AF-A0A4V1ZQ15-F1
#
_entry.id   AF-A0A4V1ZQ15-F1
#
_cell.length_a   1.000
_cell.length_b   1.000
_cell.length_c   1.000
_cell.angle_alpha   90.00
_cell.angle_beta   90.00
_cell.angle_gamma   90.00
#
_symmetry.space_group_name_H-M   'P 1'
#
loop_
_entity.id
_entity.type
_entity.pdbx_description
1 polymer ?
#
loop_
_entity_poly.entity_id
_entity_poly.type
_entity_poly.pdbx_seq_one_letter_code
_entity_poly.pdbx_strand_id
1 'polypeptide(L)'
;YFVTSNLSNKITRSITEISPIRQLADVETISSDSLDIIEDYDSLNSGWTSETSPIVETNTPRIIKKKIQVHELYAQPKATQKLIDDASIDIEKWLGEKLIISFANMENNAFINGDGEGKPRGLLSYPDGRGWGEIEQIKYRLNSTITAEALFDLYFALKEQYVNRASFLMHKTTIQKVRMLKDKNNQYIWYPGLDRASPATLLGIPVKSAVDMPVADDNNLTIAIADFKSAYKIVDRVGIKTLRDPFTDKPFVKFYTTKRVGGDVANYEAIKILNCTNSDVSR
;
A
#
# COMPACT_ATOMS: atom_id res chain seq x y z
N TYR A 1 -7.69 23.48 20.34
CA TYR A 1 -8.40 22.37 21.02
C TYR A 1 -7.67 21.08 20.73
N PHE A 2 -7.23 20.34 21.74
CA PHE A 2 -6.73 18.98 21.54
C PHE A 2 -7.92 18.05 21.30
N VAL A 3 -7.88 17.30 20.20
CA VAL A 3 -8.83 16.21 19.97
C VAL A 3 -8.62 15.17 21.08
N THR A 4 -9.67 14.77 21.79
CA THR A 4 -9.58 13.73 22.81
C THR A 4 -9.15 12.40 22.18
N SER A 5 -8.37 11.59 22.90
CA SER A 5 -7.82 10.31 22.41
C SER A 5 -8.87 9.34 21.85
N ASN A 6 -10.10 9.40 22.37
CA ASN A 6 -11.23 8.61 21.88
C ASN A 6 -11.69 9.01 20.47
N LEU A 7 -11.60 10.30 20.10
CA LEU A 7 -12.03 10.77 18.79
C LEU A 7 -10.95 10.49 17.74
N SER A 8 -9.66 10.65 18.09
CA SER A 8 -8.57 10.24 17.19
C SER A 8 -8.60 8.75 16.87
N ASN A 9 -8.89 7.89 17.85
CA ASN A 9 -8.99 6.44 17.63
C ASN A 9 -10.16 6.06 16.72
N LYS A 10 -11.31 6.74 16.85
CA LYS A 10 -12.44 6.57 15.93
C LYS A 10 -12.08 6.99 14.50
N ILE A 11 -11.38 8.11 14.35
CA ILE A 11 -10.93 8.60 13.04
C ILE A 11 -9.98 7.60 12.38
N THR A 12 -8.94 7.15 13.11
CA THR A 12 -7.99 6.16 12.58
C THR A 12 -8.72 4.88 12.17
N ARG A 13 -9.68 4.41 12.97
CA ARG A 13 -10.50 3.23 12.61
C ARG A 13 -11.29 3.44 11.33
N SER A 14 -11.98 4.56 11.18
CA SER A 14 -12.73 4.87 9.95
C SER A 14 -11.81 4.98 8.73
N ILE A 15 -10.61 5.54 8.88
CA ILE A 15 -9.60 5.58 7.80
C ILE A 15 -9.16 4.17 7.42
N THR A 16 -8.89 3.30 8.40
CA THR A 16 -8.50 1.91 8.15
C THR A 16 -9.63 1.12 7.50
N GLU A 17 -10.89 1.36 7.83
CA GLU A 17 -12.03 0.70 7.17
C GLU A 17 -12.17 1.08 5.68
N ILE A 18 -11.79 2.32 5.33
CA ILE A 18 -11.80 2.83 3.95
C ILE A 18 -10.55 2.40 3.17
N SER A 19 -9.41 2.28 3.85
CA SER A 19 -8.10 2.00 3.26
C SER A 19 -7.83 0.50 3.13
N PRO A 20 -7.81 -0.08 1.92
CA PRO A 20 -7.49 -1.48 1.74
C PRO A 20 -6.04 -1.80 2.15
N ILE A 21 -5.12 -0.87 1.93
CA ILE A 21 -3.70 -1.09 2.22
C ILE A 21 -3.40 -1.01 3.72
N ARG A 22 -4.06 -0.13 4.49
CA ARG A 22 -3.92 -0.10 5.96
C ARG A 22 -4.47 -1.35 6.65
N GLN A 23 -5.42 -2.05 6.02
CA GLN A 23 -5.91 -3.34 6.53
C GLN A 23 -4.91 -4.48 6.32
N LEU A 24 -4.01 -4.33 5.34
CA LEU A 24 -3.07 -5.37 4.92
C LEU A 24 -1.65 -5.14 5.47
N ALA A 25 -1.22 -3.89 5.50
CA ALA A 25 0.11 -3.46 5.93
C ALA A 25 0.23 -3.37 7.46
N ASP A 26 1.47 -3.37 7.96
CA ASP A 26 1.72 -3.15 9.38
C ASP A 26 1.69 -1.66 9.71
N VAL A 27 0.93 -1.28 10.73
CA VAL A 27 0.73 0.12 11.13
C VAL A 27 1.36 0.33 12.51
N GLU A 28 2.36 1.21 12.57
CA GLU A 28 3.01 1.60 13.81
C GLU A 28 2.75 3.07 14.13
N THR A 29 2.47 3.35 15.40
CA THR A 29 2.21 4.72 15.87
C THR A 29 3.43 5.27 16.60
N ILE A 30 3.95 6.41 16.14
CA ILE A 30 5.15 7.05 16.70
C ILE A 30 4.86 8.47 17.20
N SER A 31 5.75 8.99 18.03
CA SER A 31 5.75 10.40 18.48
C SER A 31 6.83 11.26 17.80
N SER A 32 7.87 10.63 17.24
CA SER A 32 8.99 11.23 16.51
C SER A 32 8.63 11.63 15.07
N ASP A 33 9.57 12.29 14.39
CA ASP A 33 9.44 12.70 12.98
C ASP A 33 9.90 11.61 11.98
N SER A 34 10.42 10.48 12.48
CA SER A 34 10.77 9.32 11.68
C SER A 34 10.79 8.04 12.51
N LEU A 35 10.60 6.91 11.83
CA LEU A 35 10.88 5.58 12.34
C LEU A 35 12.15 5.06 11.66
N ASP A 36 13.11 4.63 12.48
CA ASP A 36 14.31 3.96 11.98
C ASP A 36 14.12 2.44 12.13
N ILE A 37 14.20 1.73 11.01
CA ILE A 37 14.16 0.28 10.97
C ILE A 37 15.56 -0.26 10.66
N ILE A 38 15.91 -1.35 11.32
CA ILE A 38 17.18 -2.04 11.12
C ILE A 38 16.84 -3.28 10.32
N GLU A 39 17.38 -3.36 9.11
CA GLU A 39 17.18 -4.48 8.20
C GLU A 39 18.49 -5.23 8.03
N ASP A 40 18.42 -6.56 8.09
CA ASP A 40 19.48 -7.43 7.63
C ASP A 40 19.25 -7.71 6.15
N TYR A 41 20.21 -7.32 5.31
CA TYR A 41 20.05 -7.39 3.86
C TYR A 41 20.61 -8.68 3.25
N ASP A 42 21.54 -9.39 3.93
CA ASP A 42 22.28 -10.47 3.28
C ASP A 42 21.97 -11.82 3.92
N SER A 43 21.80 -12.84 3.08
CA SER A 43 21.56 -14.19 3.56
C SER A 43 22.87 -14.81 4.03
N LEU A 44 22.88 -15.32 5.25
CA LEU A 44 24.03 -16.03 5.78
C LEU A 44 24.20 -17.37 5.05
N ASN A 45 25.32 -17.53 4.34
CA ASN A 45 25.63 -18.80 3.69
C ASN A 45 26.11 -19.80 4.73
N SER A 46 25.50 -20.97 4.76
CA SER A 46 25.88 -22.10 5.62
C SER A 46 26.25 -23.29 4.76
N GLY A 47 27.34 -23.97 5.10
CA GLY A 47 27.83 -25.15 4.38
C GLY A 47 28.05 -26.32 5.33
N TRP A 48 27.80 -27.53 4.83
CA TRP A 48 28.22 -28.76 5.51
C TRP A 48 29.69 -29.03 5.19
N THR A 49 30.49 -29.36 6.20
CA THR A 49 31.89 -29.76 6.01
C THR A 49 32.09 -31.24 6.36
N SER A 50 33.15 -31.85 5.82
CA SER A 50 33.61 -33.18 6.19
C SER A 50 34.84 -33.10 7.11
N GLU A 51 35.14 -34.19 7.82
CA GLU A 51 36.12 -34.24 8.92
C GLU A 51 37.54 -33.76 8.53
N THR A 52 37.92 -33.89 7.26
CA THR A 52 39.25 -33.51 6.75
C THR A 52 39.25 -32.27 5.86
N SER A 53 38.11 -31.63 5.61
CA SER A 53 38.03 -30.47 4.71
C SER A 53 38.23 -29.15 5.46
N PRO A 54 39.01 -28.20 4.92
CA PRO A 54 39.15 -26.89 5.52
C PRO A 54 37.82 -26.14 5.47
N ILE A 55 37.45 -25.54 6.59
CA ILE A 55 36.25 -24.70 6.71
C ILE A 55 36.50 -23.41 5.93
N VAL A 56 35.66 -23.12 4.95
CA VAL A 56 35.72 -21.87 4.17
C VAL A 56 34.96 -20.78 4.93
N GLU A 57 35.51 -19.56 5.00
CA GLU A 57 34.83 -18.42 5.62
C GLU A 57 33.51 -18.13 4.90
N THR A 58 32.45 -17.99 5.70
CA THR A 58 31.11 -17.64 5.21
C THR A 58 30.90 -16.13 5.24
N ASN A 59 30.02 -15.62 4.38
CA ASN A 59 29.71 -14.19 4.33
C ASN A 59 29.04 -13.72 5.63
N THR A 60 29.40 -12.51 6.08
CA THR A 60 28.77 -11.85 7.23
C THR A 60 27.65 -10.92 6.75
N PRO A 61 26.45 -10.99 7.36
CA PRO A 61 25.35 -10.10 7.01
C PRO A 61 25.68 -8.63 7.20
N ARG A 62 25.24 -7.79 6.25
CA ARG A 62 25.36 -6.33 6.36
C ARG A 62 24.07 -5.76 6.92
N ILE A 63 24.18 -5.09 8.05
CA ILE A 63 23.07 -4.39 8.69
C ILE A 63 22.95 -3.00 8.07
N ILE A 64 21.77 -2.69 7.52
CA ILE A 64 21.45 -1.37 6.97
C ILE A 64 20.38 -0.72 7.83
N LYS A 65 20.55 0.58 8.11
CA LYS A 65 19.55 1.39 8.78
C LYS A 65 18.71 2.11 7.74
N LYS A 66 17.42 1.80 7.70
CA LYS A 66 16.44 2.45 6.84
C LYS A 66 15.58 3.42 7.65
N LYS A 67 15.34 4.61 7.11
CA LYS A 67 14.60 5.68 7.80
C LYS A 67 13.30 5.98 7.07
N ILE A 68 12.17 5.71 7.72
CA ILE A 68 10.84 6.08 7.24
C ILE A 68 10.49 7.45 7.83
N GLN A 69 10.46 8.48 6.99
CA GLN A 69 10.07 9.83 7.41
C GLN A 69 8.55 9.96 7.42
N VAL A 70 8.00 10.70 8.38
CA VAL A 70 6.58 11.08 8.36
C VAL A 70 6.42 12.42 7.65
N HIS A 71 5.45 12.49 6.74
CA HIS A 71 5.12 13.68 5.99
C HIS A 71 3.81 14.28 6.48
N GLU A 72 3.64 15.59 6.29
CA GLU A 72 2.43 16.30 6.72
C GLU A 72 1.39 16.34 5.60
N LEU A 73 0.21 15.81 5.91
CA LEU A 73 -1.00 15.92 5.12
C LEU A 73 -1.90 16.98 5.75
N TYR A 74 -2.31 17.97 4.97
CA TYR A 74 -3.15 19.05 5.45
C TYR A 74 -4.38 19.27 4.57
N ALA A 75 -5.44 19.81 5.17
CA ALA A 75 -6.60 20.34 4.46
C ALA A 75 -7.13 21.58 5.19
N GLN A 76 -7.58 22.56 4.41
CA GLN A 76 -8.08 23.83 4.94
C GLN A 76 -9.40 24.23 4.25
N PRO A 77 -10.49 23.48 4.46
CA PRO A 77 -11.80 23.91 4.02
C PRO A 77 -12.22 25.21 4.72
N LYS A 78 -12.99 26.03 4.00
CA LYS A 78 -13.56 27.30 4.49
C LYS A 78 -15.09 27.23 4.51
N ALA A 79 -15.71 27.76 5.55
CA ALA A 79 -17.16 27.94 5.66
C ALA A 79 -17.48 29.37 6.09
N THR A 80 -18.64 29.92 5.72
CA THR A 80 -19.04 31.26 6.17
C THR A 80 -19.52 31.22 7.61
N GLN A 81 -19.24 32.27 8.39
CA GLN A 81 -19.68 32.36 9.79
C GLN A 81 -21.21 32.28 9.93
N LYS A 82 -21.96 32.97 9.07
CA LYS A 82 -23.43 32.89 9.04
C LYS A 82 -23.94 31.46 8.85
N LEU A 83 -23.31 30.69 7.97
CA LEU A 83 -23.71 29.31 7.73
C LEU A 83 -23.44 28.43 8.97
N ILE A 84 -22.35 28.68 9.70
CA ILE A 84 -22.06 27.96 10.96
C ILE A 84 -23.10 28.30 12.03
N ASP A 85 -23.52 29.56 12.11
CA ASP A 85 -24.43 30.04 13.14
C ASP A 85 -25.91 29.67 12.85
N ASP A 86 -26.31 29.66 11.57
CA ASP A 86 -27.69 29.39 11.14
C ASP A 86 -27.98 27.90 10.85
N ALA A 87 -26.95 27.04 10.79
CA ALA A 87 -27.15 25.66 10.39
C ALA A 87 -27.76 24.78 11.49
N SER A 88 -28.92 24.18 11.19
CA SER A 88 -29.53 23.12 12.00
C SER A 88 -28.71 21.81 12.04
N ILE A 89 -27.61 21.74 11.29
CA ILE A 89 -26.70 20.59 11.19
C ILE A 89 -25.32 21.05 11.66
N ASP A 90 -24.64 20.24 12.46
CA ASP A 90 -23.26 20.47 12.89
C ASP A 90 -22.28 20.39 11.69
N ILE A 91 -21.99 21.55 11.10
CA ILE A 91 -21.10 21.68 9.93
C ILE A 91 -19.68 21.27 10.27
N GLU A 92 -19.21 21.53 11.49
CA GLU A 92 -17.85 21.18 11.90
C GLU A 92 -17.67 19.66 11.88
N LYS A 93 -18.64 18.94 12.43
CA LYS A 93 -18.65 17.47 12.40
C LYS A 93 -18.76 16.92 10.98
N TRP A 94 -19.68 17.45 10.18
CA TRP A 94 -19.86 17.01 8.78
C TRP A 94 -18.59 17.24 7.95
N LEU A 95 -17.94 18.40 8.12
CA LEU A 95 -16.70 18.74 7.43
C LEU A 95 -15.56 17.84 7.90
N GLY A 96 -15.51 17.53 9.20
CA GLY A 96 -14.59 16.55 9.76
C GLY A 96 -14.74 15.16 9.11
N GLU A 97 -15.97 14.65 8.98
CA GLU A 97 -16.23 13.34 8.34
C GLU A 97 -15.79 13.32 6.87
N LYS A 98 -16.06 14.39 6.11
CA LYS A 98 -15.61 14.51 4.72
C LYS A 98 -14.09 14.59 4.60
N LEU A 99 -13.45 15.29 5.52
CA LEU A 99 -11.99 15.44 5.56
C LEU A 99 -11.30 14.11 5.84
N ILE A 100 -11.86 13.29 6.73
CA ILE A 100 -11.35 11.94 7.02
C ILE A 100 -11.35 11.06 5.76
N ILE A 101 -12.44 11.08 4.99
CA ILE A 101 -12.54 10.33 3.73
C ILE A 101 -11.51 10.84 2.72
N SER A 102 -11.36 12.16 2.60
CA SER A 102 -10.36 12.77 1.71
C SER A 102 -8.93 12.37 2.10
N PHE A 103 -8.61 12.39 3.39
CA PHE A 103 -7.30 11.97 3.90
C PHE A 103 -7.07 10.49 3.64
N ALA A 104 -8.06 9.62 3.88
CA ALA A 104 -7.95 8.20 3.58
C ALA A 104 -7.62 7.95 2.10
N ASN A 105 -8.30 8.65 1.19
CA ASN A 105 -8.06 8.51 -0.26
C ASN A 105 -6.66 9.02 -0.66
N MET A 106 -6.24 10.18 -0.16
CA MET A 106 -4.90 10.72 -0.45
C MET A 106 -3.79 9.83 0.09
N GLU A 107 -3.97 9.28 1.29
CA GLU A 107 -3.02 8.33 1.89
C GLU A 107 -2.94 7.04 1.10
N ASN A 108 -4.08 6.46 0.70
CA ASN A 108 -4.10 5.24 -0.11
C ASN A 108 -3.33 5.41 -1.41
N ASN A 109 -3.57 6.52 -2.11
CA ASN A 109 -2.85 6.84 -3.32
C ASN A 109 -1.35 7.01 -3.05
N ALA A 110 -0.96 7.71 -1.98
CA ALA A 110 0.45 7.85 -1.62
C ALA A 110 1.13 6.51 -1.29
N PHE A 111 0.44 5.60 -0.60
CA PHE A 111 0.99 4.27 -0.29
C PHE A 111 1.14 3.37 -1.52
N ILE A 112 0.38 3.62 -2.58
CA ILE A 112 0.44 2.84 -3.82
C ILE A 112 1.38 3.50 -4.85
N ASN A 113 1.17 4.76 -5.17
CA ASN A 113 1.86 5.51 -6.25
C ASN A 113 2.76 6.67 -5.76
N GLY A 114 2.98 6.83 -4.46
CA GLY A 114 3.78 7.94 -3.93
C GLY A 114 5.26 7.89 -4.36
N ASP A 115 5.85 9.03 -4.68
CA ASP A 115 7.24 9.13 -5.20
C ASP A 115 8.29 9.23 -4.08
N GLY A 116 7.88 9.48 -2.83
CA GLY A 116 8.78 9.70 -1.69
C GLY A 116 9.21 11.16 -1.50
N GLU A 117 8.79 12.10 -2.35
CA GLU A 117 9.12 13.52 -2.25
C GLU A 117 8.00 14.27 -1.50
N GLY A 118 8.19 14.44 -0.18
CA GLY A 118 7.21 15.14 0.66
C GLY A 118 5.91 14.35 0.90
N LYS A 119 5.87 13.08 0.50
CA LYS A 119 4.79 12.12 0.74
C LYS A 119 5.38 10.70 0.86
N PRO A 120 4.65 9.74 1.44
CA PRO A 120 5.08 8.34 1.52
C PRO A 120 5.57 7.79 0.18
N ARG A 121 6.55 6.89 0.21
CA ARG A 121 6.98 6.17 -0.99
C ARG A 121 6.04 4.99 -1.22
N GLY A 122 5.44 4.96 -2.40
CA GLY A 122 4.46 3.96 -2.80
C GLY A 122 5.11 2.66 -3.25
N LEU A 123 4.37 1.57 -3.13
CA LEU A 123 4.82 0.23 -3.58
C LEU A 123 5.13 0.15 -5.08
N LEU A 124 4.49 0.96 -5.93
CA LEU A 124 4.70 0.95 -7.38
C LEU A 124 5.86 1.85 -7.85
N SER A 125 6.42 2.69 -6.98
CA SER A 125 7.48 3.65 -7.30
C SER A 125 8.90 3.07 -7.18
N TYR A 126 8.99 1.75 -7.09
CA TYR A 126 10.24 1.04 -6.91
C TYR A 126 10.75 0.51 -8.26
N PRO A 127 12.06 0.67 -8.55
CA PRO A 127 12.65 0.12 -9.76
C PRO A 127 12.58 -1.41 -9.77
N ASP A 128 12.55 -1.97 -10.98
CA ASP A 128 12.59 -3.41 -11.22
C ASP A 128 13.94 -4.00 -10.84
N GLY A 129 13.94 -5.04 -10.00
CA GLY A 129 15.14 -5.77 -9.65
C GLY A 129 14.97 -6.63 -8.40
N ARG A 130 16.06 -7.26 -7.98
CA ARG A 130 16.11 -8.14 -6.78
C ARG A 130 17.02 -7.58 -5.69
N GLY A 131 17.62 -6.41 -5.92
CA GLY A 131 18.50 -5.74 -4.98
C GLY A 131 17.76 -4.98 -3.88
N TRP A 132 18.52 -4.40 -2.95
CA TRP A 132 17.98 -3.50 -1.94
C TRP A 132 17.41 -2.25 -2.61
N GLY A 133 16.18 -1.88 -2.27
CA GLY A 133 15.53 -0.72 -2.89
C GLY A 133 14.92 -1.01 -4.27
N GLU A 134 14.81 -2.28 -4.66
CA GLU A 134 14.21 -2.74 -5.91
C GLU A 134 13.07 -3.72 -5.59
N ILE A 135 12.03 -3.74 -6.42
CA ILE A 135 10.95 -4.72 -6.32
C ILE A 135 10.89 -5.46 -7.65
N GLU A 136 10.91 -6.79 -7.59
CA GLU A 136 10.93 -7.61 -8.80
C GLU A 136 9.59 -7.45 -9.55
N GLN A 137 9.70 -7.04 -10.81
CA GLN A 137 8.58 -6.85 -11.70
C GLN A 137 8.56 -7.96 -12.75
N ILE A 138 7.53 -8.78 -12.72
CA ILE A 138 7.32 -9.82 -13.72
C ILE A 138 6.63 -9.19 -14.91
N LYS A 139 7.31 -9.26 -16.04
CA LYS A 139 6.84 -8.70 -17.30
C LYS A 139 6.03 -9.76 -18.03
N TYR A 140 4.83 -9.41 -18.44
CA TYR A 140 4.05 -10.26 -19.34
C TYR A 140 3.73 -9.53 -20.64
N ARG A 141 3.69 -10.30 -21.73
CA ARG A 141 3.45 -9.83 -23.09
C ARG A 141 2.11 -10.37 -23.55
N LEU A 142 1.10 -9.51 -23.69
CA LEU A 142 0.03 -9.72 -24.66
C LEU A 142 -0.89 -8.50 -24.64
N ASN A 143 -0.93 -7.71 -25.72
CA ASN A 143 -2.01 -6.79 -26.14
C ASN A 143 -3.01 -6.39 -25.03
N SER A 144 -2.56 -5.79 -23.92
CA SER A 144 -3.37 -5.44 -22.73
C SER A 144 -4.23 -6.56 -22.08
N THR A 145 -4.00 -7.83 -22.41
CA THR A 145 -4.75 -8.99 -21.91
C THR A 145 -3.92 -9.79 -20.93
N ILE A 146 -4.36 -9.80 -19.67
CA ILE A 146 -3.76 -10.62 -18.61
C ILE A 146 -3.96 -12.09 -18.99
N THR A 147 -2.89 -12.89 -18.99
CA THR A 147 -2.98 -14.33 -19.24
C THR A 147 -2.94 -15.10 -17.91
N ALA A 148 -3.42 -16.35 -17.93
CA ALA A 148 -3.31 -17.22 -16.75
C ALA A 148 -1.84 -17.53 -16.41
N GLU A 149 -0.99 -17.72 -17.43
CA GLU A 149 0.46 -17.94 -17.30
C GLU A 149 1.13 -16.81 -16.49
N ALA A 150 0.84 -15.55 -16.83
CA ALA A 150 1.38 -14.40 -16.12
C ALA A 150 1.00 -14.38 -14.62
N LEU A 151 -0.19 -14.86 -14.27
CA LEU A 151 -0.62 -14.99 -12.87
C LEU A 151 0.11 -16.12 -12.14
N PHE A 152 0.40 -17.22 -12.84
CA PHE A 152 1.21 -18.30 -12.28
C PHE A 152 2.66 -17.86 -12.07
N ASP A 153 3.27 -17.18 -13.04
CA ASP A 153 4.62 -16.64 -12.90
C ASP A 153 4.72 -15.70 -11.70
N LEU A 154 3.70 -14.84 -11.51
CA LEU A 154 3.56 -13.97 -10.35
C LEU A 154 3.45 -14.72 -9.03
N TYR A 155 2.66 -15.79 -8.99
CA TYR A 155 2.53 -16.64 -7.81
C TYR A 155 3.85 -17.33 -7.45
N PHE A 156 4.52 -17.95 -8.44
CA PHE A 156 5.73 -18.73 -8.21
C PHE A 156 7.00 -17.89 -8.00
N ALA A 157 6.99 -16.61 -8.39
CA ALA A 157 8.09 -15.70 -8.09
C ALA A 157 8.13 -15.29 -6.61
N LEU A 158 7.02 -15.37 -5.88
CA LEU A 158 7.00 -15.07 -4.45
C LEU A 158 7.58 -16.26 -3.68
N LYS A 159 8.55 -16.00 -2.79
CA LYS A 159 9.15 -17.06 -1.95
C LYS A 159 8.06 -17.69 -1.07
N GLU A 160 8.12 -19.03 -0.92
CA GLU A 160 7.11 -19.82 -0.18
C GLU A 160 6.84 -19.31 1.25
N GLN A 161 7.86 -18.74 1.90
CA GLN A 161 7.75 -18.16 3.24
C GLN A 161 6.70 -17.04 3.34
N TYR A 162 6.48 -16.29 2.25
CA TYR A 162 5.53 -15.18 2.19
C TYR A 162 4.17 -15.60 1.61
N VAL A 163 4.12 -16.67 0.81
CA VAL A 163 2.90 -17.13 0.10
C VAL A 163 1.74 -17.38 1.05
N ASN A 164 1.99 -17.99 2.22
CA ASN A 164 0.95 -18.33 3.20
C ASN A 164 0.17 -17.12 3.75
N ARG A 165 0.77 -15.92 3.73
CA ARG A 165 0.16 -14.67 4.21
C ARG A 165 -0.04 -13.66 3.08
N ALA A 166 0.21 -14.08 1.86
CA ALA A 166 0.12 -13.20 0.72
C ALA A 166 -1.34 -12.78 0.47
N SER A 167 -1.50 -11.62 -0.15
CA SER A 167 -2.76 -11.17 -0.71
C SER A 167 -2.48 -10.55 -2.07
N PHE A 168 -3.43 -10.67 -2.99
CA PHE A 168 -3.40 -9.91 -4.23
C PHE A 168 -3.99 -8.53 -4.03
N LEU A 169 -3.34 -7.51 -4.57
CA LEU A 169 -3.85 -6.14 -4.64
C LEU A 169 -3.96 -5.73 -6.10
N MET A 170 -5.17 -5.38 -6.53
CA MET A 170 -5.45 -5.00 -7.92
C MET A 170 -6.67 -4.07 -8.03
N HIS A 171 -6.79 -3.39 -9.16
CA HIS A 171 -7.96 -2.56 -9.45
C HIS A 171 -9.22 -3.41 -9.74
N LYS A 172 -10.42 -2.89 -9.48
CA LYS A 172 -11.69 -3.64 -9.72
C LYS A 172 -11.88 -4.03 -11.19
N THR A 173 -11.49 -3.18 -12.13
CA THR A 173 -11.55 -3.51 -13.56
C THR A 173 -10.53 -4.59 -13.95
N THR A 174 -9.37 -4.61 -13.30
CA THR A 174 -8.37 -5.68 -13.44
C THR A 174 -8.91 -7.01 -12.92
N ILE A 175 -9.60 -7.02 -11.76
CA ILE A 175 -10.32 -8.21 -11.26
C ILE A 175 -11.34 -8.73 -12.28
N GLN A 176 -12.09 -7.82 -12.91
CA GLN A 176 -13.04 -8.18 -13.96
C GLN A 176 -12.33 -8.84 -15.16
N LYS A 177 -11.20 -8.29 -15.62
CA LYS A 177 -10.41 -8.88 -16.72
C LYS A 177 -9.91 -10.29 -16.34
N VAL A 178 -9.39 -10.47 -15.12
CA VAL A 178 -8.95 -11.78 -14.60
C VAL A 178 -10.12 -12.77 -14.51
N ARG A 179 -11.31 -12.32 -14.11
CA ARG A 179 -12.52 -13.16 -14.07
C ARG A 179 -13.00 -13.58 -15.46
N MET A 180 -12.77 -12.74 -16.48
CA MET A 180 -13.17 -13.04 -17.85
C MET A 180 -12.24 -14.03 -18.56
N LEU A 181 -11.19 -14.54 -17.89
CA LEU A 181 -10.30 -15.54 -18.45
C LEU A 181 -11.03 -16.87 -18.68
N LYS A 182 -10.86 -17.39 -19.89
CA LYS A 182 -11.49 -18.62 -20.36
C LYS A 182 -10.43 -19.63 -20.79
N ASP A 183 -10.73 -20.90 -20.56
CA ASP A 183 -10.00 -22.01 -21.15
C ASP A 183 -10.37 -22.19 -22.65
N LYS A 184 -9.64 -23.05 -23.37
CA LYS A 184 -9.87 -23.43 -24.77
C LYS A 184 -11.31 -23.91 -25.04
N ASN A 185 -11.99 -24.41 -24.00
CA ASN A 185 -13.39 -24.82 -24.04
C ASN A 185 -14.39 -23.68 -23.77
N ASN A 186 -13.96 -22.41 -23.77
CA ASN A 186 -14.76 -21.22 -23.45
C ASN A 186 -15.35 -21.17 -22.03
N GLN A 187 -14.88 -22.02 -21.12
CA GLN A 187 -15.28 -22.03 -19.72
C GLN A 187 -14.44 -21.05 -18.90
N TYR A 188 -15.05 -20.35 -17.93
CA TYR A 188 -14.30 -19.47 -17.04
C TYR A 188 -13.36 -20.27 -16.15
N ILE A 189 -12.11 -19.81 -16.02
CA ILE A 189 -11.08 -20.48 -15.22
C ILE A 189 -11.31 -20.19 -13.73
N TRP A 190 -11.80 -19.00 -13.40
CA TRP A 190 -11.98 -18.54 -12.03
C TRP A 190 -13.44 -18.26 -11.69
N TYR A 191 -13.94 -18.95 -10.66
CA TYR A 191 -15.23 -18.70 -10.05
C TYR A 191 -15.00 -18.10 -8.65
N PRO A 192 -15.35 -16.82 -8.41
CA PRO A 192 -15.37 -16.32 -7.06
C PRO A 192 -16.40 -17.09 -6.25
N GLY A 193 -16.16 -17.29 -4.95
CA GLY A 193 -17.19 -17.83 -4.05
C GLY A 193 -18.49 -17.04 -4.23
N LEU A 194 -19.60 -17.75 -4.47
CA LEU A 194 -20.92 -17.13 -4.61
C LEU A 194 -21.42 -16.52 -3.29
N ASP A 195 -20.84 -16.95 -2.17
CA ASP A 195 -21.17 -16.44 -0.84
C ASP A 195 -20.39 -15.15 -0.54
N ARG A 196 -21.08 -14.12 -0.05
CA ARG A 196 -20.47 -12.89 0.46
C ARG A 196 -19.54 -13.15 1.65
N ALA A 197 -19.71 -14.26 2.35
CA ALA A 197 -18.88 -14.62 3.51
C ALA A 197 -17.49 -15.17 3.12
N SER A 198 -17.31 -15.66 1.89
CA SER A 198 -16.03 -16.19 1.43
C SER A 198 -15.29 -15.15 0.58
N PRO A 199 -14.09 -14.68 1.00
CA PRO A 199 -13.32 -13.76 0.19
C PRO A 199 -13.00 -14.37 -1.17
N ALA A 200 -13.01 -13.56 -2.23
CA ALA A 200 -12.65 -14.02 -3.55
C ALA A 200 -11.17 -14.46 -3.54
N THR A 201 -10.92 -15.76 -3.71
CA THR A 201 -9.56 -16.32 -3.73
C THR A 201 -9.12 -16.61 -5.14
N LEU A 202 -7.95 -16.12 -5.54
CA LEU A 202 -7.28 -16.44 -6.81
C LEU A 202 -6.07 -17.31 -6.47
N LEU A 203 -5.96 -18.51 -7.07
CA LEU A 203 -4.89 -19.47 -6.76
C LEU A 203 -4.75 -19.81 -5.26
N GLY A 204 -5.86 -19.79 -4.51
CA GLY A 204 -5.87 -20.02 -3.07
C GLY A 204 -5.48 -18.81 -2.21
N ILE A 205 -5.13 -17.67 -2.82
CA ILE A 205 -4.76 -16.43 -2.14
C ILE A 205 -5.91 -15.42 -2.19
N PRO A 206 -6.20 -14.69 -1.09
CA PRO A 206 -7.25 -13.67 -1.07
C PRO A 206 -6.94 -12.50 -1.99
N VAL A 207 -7.96 -12.01 -2.71
CA VAL A 207 -7.86 -10.81 -3.56
C VAL A 207 -8.50 -9.61 -2.86
N LYS A 208 -7.77 -8.50 -2.81
CA LYS A 208 -8.24 -7.21 -2.31
C LYS A 208 -8.24 -6.18 -3.44
N SER A 209 -9.35 -5.45 -3.53
CA SER A 209 -9.49 -4.38 -4.52
C SER A 209 -9.00 -3.05 -3.94
N ALA A 210 -8.12 -2.36 -4.65
CA ALA A 210 -7.77 -0.97 -4.38
C ALA A 210 -8.07 -0.10 -5.60
N VAL A 211 -8.68 1.07 -5.38
CA VAL A 211 -9.04 1.98 -6.48
C VAL A 211 -7.82 2.71 -7.03
N ASP A 212 -6.79 2.91 -6.20
CA ASP A 212 -5.57 3.64 -6.58
C ASP A 212 -4.55 2.78 -7.34
N MET A 213 -4.80 1.46 -7.48
CA MET A 213 -3.99 0.60 -8.33
C MET A 213 -4.25 0.95 -9.81
N PRO A 214 -3.21 1.05 -10.66
CA PRO A 214 -3.37 1.24 -12.08
C PRO A 214 -4.25 0.17 -12.73
N VAL A 215 -5.06 0.59 -13.71
CA VAL A 215 -5.81 -0.34 -14.54
C VAL A 215 -4.84 -1.10 -15.44
N ALA A 216 -5.19 -2.34 -15.76
CA ALA A 216 -4.45 -3.16 -16.70
C ALA A 216 -4.51 -2.60 -18.12
N ASP A 217 -3.62 -1.67 -18.41
CA ASP A 217 -3.33 -1.09 -19.72
C ASP A 217 -1.80 -1.12 -19.94
N ASP A 218 -1.36 -0.66 -21.11
CA ASP A 218 0.04 -0.76 -21.52
C ASP A 218 0.99 0.03 -20.61
N ASN A 219 2.14 -0.55 -20.30
CA ASN A 219 3.22 -0.04 -19.44
C ASN A 219 2.81 0.27 -17.98
N ASN A 220 1.73 -0.34 -17.50
CA ASN A 220 1.29 -0.18 -16.12
C ASN A 220 1.69 -1.37 -15.23
N LEU A 221 1.88 -1.05 -13.95
CA LEU A 221 2.01 -2.02 -12.86
C LEU A 221 0.62 -2.36 -12.35
N THR A 222 0.13 -3.55 -12.67
CA THR A 222 -1.31 -3.85 -12.68
C THR A 222 -1.78 -4.67 -11.49
N ILE A 223 -0.94 -5.60 -11.03
CA ILE A 223 -1.24 -6.54 -9.95
C ILE A 223 -0.03 -6.61 -9.04
N ALA A 224 -0.23 -6.45 -7.75
CA ALA A 224 0.78 -6.75 -6.74
C ALA A 224 0.38 -8.01 -5.97
N ILE A 225 1.33 -8.91 -5.74
CA ILE A 225 1.22 -10.00 -4.77
C ILE A 225 2.21 -9.72 -3.66
N ALA A 226 1.74 -9.73 -2.42
CA ALA A 226 2.62 -9.50 -1.29
C ALA A 226 2.07 -10.04 0.00
N ASP A 227 2.98 -10.39 0.91
CA ASP A 227 2.69 -10.35 2.33
C ASP A 227 2.85 -8.90 2.82
N PHE A 228 1.81 -8.10 2.60
CA PHE A 228 1.81 -6.66 2.89
C PHE A 228 2.19 -6.32 4.33
N LYS A 229 1.91 -7.21 5.29
CA LYS A 229 2.23 -6.98 6.70
C LYS A 229 3.74 -6.96 6.93
N SER A 230 4.48 -7.84 6.27
CA SER A 230 5.94 -7.86 6.34
C SER A 230 6.57 -6.89 5.36
N ALA A 231 5.88 -6.63 4.25
CA ALA A 231 6.44 -5.91 3.14
C ALA A 231 6.33 -4.39 3.24
N TYR A 232 5.21 -3.86 3.75
CA TYR A 232 4.96 -2.42 3.81
C TYR A 232 4.68 -1.97 5.24
N LYS A 233 5.39 -0.94 5.68
CA LYS A 233 5.29 -0.37 7.02
C LYS A 233 4.69 1.02 6.91
N ILE A 234 3.53 1.20 7.53
CA ILE A 234 2.86 2.49 7.66
C ILE A 234 3.19 3.06 9.03
N VAL A 235 3.57 4.33 9.05
CA VAL A 235 3.98 5.03 10.27
C VAL A 235 3.06 6.21 10.48
N ASP A 236 2.19 6.13 11.48
CA ASP A 236 1.33 7.25 11.86
C ASP A 236 1.94 8.00 13.03
N ARG A 237 1.95 9.33 12.95
CA ARG A 237 2.28 10.13 14.11
C ARG A 237 1.03 10.42 14.94
N VAL A 238 1.15 10.31 16.26
CA VAL A 238 0.04 10.62 17.17
C VAL A 238 -0.45 12.05 16.98
N GLY A 239 -1.77 12.20 16.87
CA GLY A 239 -2.48 13.47 16.98
C GLY A 239 -2.84 14.10 15.64
N ILE A 240 -4.10 13.95 15.24
CA ILE A 240 -4.72 14.81 14.23
C ILE A 240 -5.08 16.12 14.93
N LYS A 241 -4.65 17.25 14.36
CA LYS A 241 -4.91 18.58 14.91
C LYS A 241 -5.82 19.33 13.96
N THR A 242 -6.90 19.90 14.48
CA THR A 242 -7.76 20.82 13.76
C THR A 242 -7.74 22.18 14.47
N LEU A 243 -7.36 23.21 13.72
CA LEU A 243 -7.36 24.60 14.13
C LEU A 243 -8.49 25.33 13.41
N ARG A 244 -9.36 25.99 14.18
CA ARG A 244 -10.39 26.89 13.66
C ARG A 244 -9.83 28.30 13.64
N ASP A 245 -9.73 28.89 12.45
CA ASP A 245 -9.22 30.25 12.23
C ASP A 245 -10.31 31.16 11.64
N PRO A 246 -10.95 32.01 12.47
CA PRO A 246 -11.91 33.02 12.03
C PRO A 246 -11.26 34.39 11.71
N PHE A 247 -9.94 34.54 11.85
CA PHE A 247 -9.29 35.86 11.82
C PHE A 247 -8.69 36.19 10.46
N THR A 248 -8.12 35.20 9.77
CA THR A 248 -7.33 35.44 8.56
C THR A 248 -8.17 35.92 7.36
N ASP A 249 -9.43 35.53 7.25
CA ASP A 249 -10.22 35.74 6.02
C ASP A 249 -11.71 35.96 6.32
N LYS A 250 -12.05 37.16 6.79
CA LYS A 250 -13.44 37.54 7.08
C LYS A 250 -14.24 37.62 5.76
N PRO A 251 -15.46 37.05 5.65
CA PRO A 251 -16.35 36.51 6.69
C PRO A 251 -16.29 34.97 6.86
N PHE A 252 -15.20 34.33 6.44
CA PHE A 252 -15.02 32.88 6.48
C PHE A 252 -14.29 32.42 7.75
N VAL A 253 -14.60 31.20 8.15
CA VAL A 253 -13.86 30.41 9.12
C VAL A 253 -13.12 29.32 8.38
N LYS A 254 -11.80 29.27 8.55
CA LYS A 254 -10.92 28.25 7.98
C LYS A 254 -10.70 27.13 9.01
N PHE A 255 -10.91 25.89 8.60
CA PHE A 255 -10.65 24.71 9.43
C PHE A 255 -9.36 24.06 8.96
N TYR A 256 -8.25 24.47 9.53
CA TYR A 256 -6.93 23.93 9.20
C TYR A 256 -6.71 22.63 9.96
N THR A 257 -6.74 21.49 9.25
CA THR A 257 -6.49 20.17 9.83
C THR A 257 -5.20 19.59 9.29
N THR A 258 -4.35 19.09 10.18
CA THR A 258 -3.08 18.44 9.85
C THR A 258 -3.02 17.03 10.43
N LYS A 259 -2.54 16.08 9.64
CA LYS A 259 -2.17 14.73 10.03
C LYS A 259 -0.76 14.45 9.53
N ARG A 260 0.04 13.67 10.26
CA ARG A 260 1.37 13.26 9.80
C ARG A 260 1.44 11.75 9.63
N VAL A 261 1.90 11.33 8.47
CA VAL A 261 1.91 9.92 8.04
C VAL A 261 3.13 9.66 7.15
N GLY A 262 3.77 8.53 7.40
CA GLY A 262 4.85 7.98 6.60
C GLY A 262 4.47 6.59 6.11
N GLY A 263 5.15 6.11 5.10
CA GLY A 263 4.96 4.78 4.56
C GLY A 263 6.13 4.41 3.69
N ASP A 264 6.66 3.21 3.91
CA ASP A 264 7.70 2.67 3.07
C ASP A 264 7.75 1.13 3.09
N VAL A 265 8.39 0.54 2.07
CA VAL A 265 8.57 -0.92 1.95
C VAL A 265 9.66 -1.38 2.92
N ALA A 266 9.33 -2.20 3.92
CA ALA A 266 10.28 -2.75 4.89
C ALA A 266 10.92 -4.07 4.42
N ASN A 267 10.31 -4.76 3.45
CA ASN A 267 10.88 -5.99 2.91
C ASN A 267 10.58 -6.11 1.42
N TYR A 268 11.62 -5.93 0.62
CA TYR A 268 11.57 -5.94 -0.84
C TYR A 268 11.28 -7.33 -1.43
N GLU A 269 11.65 -8.39 -0.73
CA GLU A 269 11.45 -9.77 -1.21
C GLU A 269 10.01 -10.25 -1.02
N ALA A 270 9.27 -9.63 -0.10
CA ALA A 270 7.90 -9.98 0.26
C ALA A 270 6.85 -9.40 -0.70
N ILE A 271 7.26 -8.70 -1.78
CA ILE A 271 6.40 -8.14 -2.83
C ILE A 271 6.91 -8.59 -4.20
N LYS A 272 5.98 -8.97 -5.08
CA LYS A 272 6.20 -9.06 -6.52
C LYS A 272 5.11 -8.30 -7.25
N ILE A 273 5.46 -7.67 -8.36
CA ILE A 273 4.55 -6.82 -9.12
C ILE A 273 4.48 -7.32 -10.56
N LEU A 274 3.28 -7.34 -11.12
CA LEU A 274 3.05 -7.67 -12.52
C LEU A 274 3.04 -6.41 -13.36
N ASN A 275 3.98 -6.34 -14.31
CA ASN A 275 4.14 -5.23 -15.24
C ASN A 275 3.65 -5.65 -16.64
N CYS A 276 2.73 -4.87 -17.21
CA CYS A 276 2.32 -5.03 -18.60
C CYS A 276 3.25 -4.20 -19.48
N THR A 277 4.28 -4.78 -20.10
CA THR A 277 5.24 -4.00 -20.92
C THR A 277 4.93 -4.08 -22.42
N ASN A 278 5.08 -2.96 -23.13
CA ASN A 278 4.77 -2.83 -24.56
C ASN A 278 5.95 -3.00 -25.53
N SER A 279 7.13 -3.46 -25.09
CA SER A 279 8.33 -3.49 -25.93
C SER A 279 9.09 -4.81 -25.87
N ASP A 280 9.60 -5.25 -27.03
CA ASP A 280 10.60 -6.31 -27.15
C ASP A 280 11.83 -5.97 -26.29
N VAL A 281 11.91 -6.55 -25.10
CA VAL A 281 13.18 -6.64 -24.37
C VAL A 281 13.75 -8.00 -24.70
N SER A 282 14.57 -8.04 -25.74
CA SER A 282 15.51 -9.12 -25.96
C SER A 282 16.43 -9.22 -24.74
N ARG A 283 16.24 -10.28 -23.95
CA ARG A 283 17.30 -11.02 -23.24
C ARG A 283 16.72 -12.28 -22.61
#